data_AF-A0A0L7RJB1-F1
#
_entry.id   AF-A0A0L7RJB1-F1
#
_cell.length_a   1.000
_cell.length_b   1.000
_cell.length_c   1.000
_cell.angle_alpha   90.00
_cell.angle_beta   90.00
_cell.angle_gamma   90.00
#
_symmetry.space_group_name_H-M   'P 1'
#
loop_
_entity.id
_entity.type
_entity.pdbx_description
1 polymer ?
#
loop_
_entity_poly.entity_id
_entity_poly.type
_entity_poly.pdbx_seq_one_letter_code
_entity_poly.pdbx_strand_id
1 'polypeptide(L)'
;NVNAHTSVTVTTFSAKKGVSLLNHPPYSPDFAPADFFLFPRLKLKLKGKRFQSVLDIQQSVARQLNEIKAEQFSNPFLTIM
;
A
#
# COMPACT_ATOMS: atom_id res chain seq x y z
N ASN A 1 -3.78 -9.78 7.14
CA ASN A 1 -3.35 -10.91 7.99
C ASN A 1 -2.89 -12.09 7.13
N VAL A 2 -1.86 -11.89 6.31
CA VAL A 2 -1.35 -12.93 5.39
C VAL A 2 -0.21 -13.68 6.09
N ASN A 3 -0.11 -14.99 5.88
CA ASN A 3 0.75 -15.93 6.61
C ASN A 3 2.20 -15.46 6.70
N ALA A 4 2.73 -14.87 5.61
CA ALA A 4 4.07 -14.33 5.55
C ALA A 4 4.29 -13.17 6.54
N HIS A 5 3.29 -12.30 6.73
CA HIS A 5 3.36 -11.13 7.61
C HIS A 5 3.23 -11.49 9.10
N THR A 6 2.63 -12.65 9.42
CA THR A 6 2.51 -13.17 10.79
C THR A 6 3.56 -14.21 11.15
N SER A 7 4.46 -14.53 10.23
CA SER A 7 5.55 -15.47 10.50
C SER A 7 6.42 -14.97 11.66
N VAL A 8 6.89 -15.92 12.49
CA VAL A 8 7.79 -15.65 13.62
C VAL A 8 9.01 -14.87 13.17
N THR A 9 9.56 -15.16 11.99
CA THR A 9 10.72 -14.44 11.45
C THR A 9 10.42 -12.95 11.25
N VAL A 10 9.25 -12.62 10.71
CA VAL A 10 8.86 -11.24 10.42
C VAL A 10 8.51 -10.50 11.71
N THR A 11 7.72 -11.11 12.59
CA THR A 11 7.32 -10.48 13.85
C THR A 11 8.50 -10.22 14.79
N THR A 12 9.44 -11.18 14.88
CA THR A 12 10.67 -11.00 15.67
C THR A 12 11.59 -9.93 15.08
N PHE A 13 11.69 -9.84 13.75
CA PHE A 13 12.45 -8.78 13.09
C PHE A 13 11.83 -7.40 13.34
N SER A 14 10.50 -7.26 13.19
CA SER A 14 9.78 -6.02 13.47
C SER A 14 9.98 -5.55 14.91
N ALA A 15 9.86 -6.47 15.88
CA ALA A 15 10.11 -6.17 17.29
C ALA A 15 11.56 -5.70 17.54
N LYS A 16 12.55 -6.37 16.95
CA LYS A 16 13.97 -5.96 17.03
C LYS A 16 14.23 -4.58 16.41
N LYS A 17 13.45 -4.18 15.41
CA LYS A 17 13.53 -2.86 14.76
C LYS A 17 12.66 -1.80 15.45
N GLY A 18 11.96 -2.13 16.53
CA GLY A 18 11.07 -1.19 17.23
C GLY A 18 9.80 -0.85 16.45
N VAL A 19 9.44 -1.64 15.45
CA VAL A 19 8.22 -1.44 14.67
C VAL A 19 7.06 -2.12 15.39
N SER A 20 6.12 -1.32 15.88
CA SER A 20 4.88 -1.83 16.47
C SER A 20 3.94 -2.33 15.38
N LEU A 21 3.46 -3.57 15.51
CA LEU A 21 2.50 -4.17 14.59
C LEU A 21 1.08 -3.87 15.08
N LEU A 22 0.30 -3.17 14.26
CA LEU A 22 -1.11 -2.93 14.54
C LEU A 22 -1.93 -4.17 14.20
N ASN A 23 -2.86 -4.54 15.09
CA ASN A 23 -3.81 -5.61 14.83
C ASN A 23 -4.74 -5.21 13.67
N HIS A 24 -4.65 -5.92 12.56
CA HIS A 24 -5.53 -5.74 11.41
C HIS A 24 -6.53 -6.90 11.32
N PRO A 25 -7.85 -6.64 11.39
CA PRO A 25 -8.85 -7.68 11.33
C PRO A 25 -8.77 -8.48 10.00
N PRO A 26 -9.04 -9.80 10.01
CA PRO A 26 -9.14 -10.58 8.79
C PRO A 26 -10.16 -9.97 7.81
N TYR A 27 -9.89 -10.11 6.51
CA TYR A 27 -10.80 -9.71 5.43
C TYR A 27 -11.29 -8.25 5.48
N SER A 28 -10.47 -7.33 5.97
CA SER A 28 -10.86 -5.93 6.10
C SER A 28 -10.04 -4.97 5.22
N PRO A 29 -10.07 -5.13 3.89
CA PRO A 29 -9.34 -4.25 2.97
C PRO A 29 -9.79 -2.78 3.10
N ASP A 30 -11.01 -2.54 3.56
CA ASP A 30 -11.56 -1.20 3.79
C ASP A 30 -10.80 -0.40 4.85
N PHE A 31 -10.07 -1.08 5.75
CA PHE A 31 -9.21 -0.43 6.75
C PHE A 31 -7.75 -0.30 6.30
N ALA A 32 -7.40 -0.75 5.09
CA ALA A 32 -6.05 -0.68 4.56
C ALA A 32 -5.92 0.48 3.54
N PRO A 33 -5.22 1.58 3.86
CA PRO A 33 -5.04 2.72 2.95
C PRO A 33 -4.46 2.34 1.59
N ALA A 34 -3.65 1.29 1.56
CA ALA A 34 -3.13 0.75 0.31
C ALA A 34 -4.25 0.25 -0.61
N ASP A 35 -5.22 -0.49 -0.05
CA ASP A 35 -6.29 -1.16 -0.78
C ASP A 35 -7.40 -0.22 -1.24
N PHE A 36 -7.85 0.70 -0.38
CA PHE A 36 -8.96 1.60 -0.71
C PHE A 36 -8.54 2.93 -1.34
N PHE A 37 -7.32 3.43 -1.07
CA PHE A 37 -6.86 4.73 -1.57
C PHE A 37 -5.76 4.61 -2.64
N LEU A 38 -4.65 3.91 -2.34
CA LEU A 38 -3.48 3.92 -3.20
C LEU A 38 -3.67 3.11 -4.49
N PHE A 39 -4.05 1.83 -4.38
CA PHE A 39 -4.17 0.95 -5.53
C PHE A 39 -5.26 1.38 -6.53
N PRO A 40 -6.45 1.87 -6.13
CA PRO A 40 -7.44 2.35 -7.09
C PRO A 40 -6.94 3.52 -7.92
N ARG A 41 -6.24 4.48 -7.30
CA ARG A 41 -5.63 5.62 -7.99
C ARG A 41 -4.57 5.19 -8.98
N LEU A 42 -3.68 4.29 -8.57
CA LEU A 42 -2.63 3.76 -9.43
C LEU A 42 -3.24 2.97 -10.61
N LYS A 43 -4.20 2.08 -10.33
CA LYS A 43 -4.90 1.31 -11.36
C LYS A 43 -5.60 2.22 -12.37
N LEU A 44 -6.26 3.30 -11.92
CA LEU A 44 -6.92 4.25 -12.81
C LEU A 44 -5.93 4.90 -13.79
N LYS A 45 -4.75 5.30 -13.30
CA LYS A 45 -3.72 5.97 -14.10
C LYS A 45 -2.96 5.05 -15.04
N LEU A 46 -2.87 3.76 -14.70
CA LEU A 46 -2.18 2.75 -15.49
C LEU A 46 -3.13 1.95 -16.40
N LYS A 47 -4.46 2.12 -16.23
CA LYS A 47 -5.47 1.41 -17.00
C LYS A 47 -5.24 1.60 -18.51
N GLY A 48 -5.23 0.49 -19.24
CA GLY A 48 -5.09 0.48 -20.70
C GLY A 48 -3.68 0.74 -21.23
N LYS A 49 -2.70 1.01 -20.37
CA LYS A 49 -1.29 1.14 -20.79
C LYS A 49 -0.67 -0.25 -20.95
N ARG A 50 0.08 -0.44 -22.04
CA ARG A 50 0.96 -1.60 -22.24
C ARG A 50 2.40 -1.18 -22.01
N PHE A 51 3.14 -2.01 -21.30
CA PHE A 51 4.55 -1.79 -21.01
C PHE A 51 5.35 -2.90 -21.67
N GLN A 52 6.49 -2.54 -22.27
CA GLN A 52 7.34 -3.48 -23.00
C GLN A 52 8.32 -4.20 -22.08
N SER A 53 8.66 -3.59 -20.94
CA SER A 53 9.57 -4.14 -19.94
C SER A 53 9.12 -3.87 -18.50
N VAL A 54 9.73 -4.60 -17.56
CA VAL A 54 9.55 -4.39 -16.11
C VAL A 54 10.07 -3.00 -15.69
N LEU A 55 11.13 -2.51 -16.33
CA LEU A 55 11.68 -1.18 -16.03
C LEU A 55 10.67 -0.08 -16.40
N ASP A 56 9.97 -0.22 -17.53
CA ASP A 56 8.99 0.77 -17.96
C ASP A 56 7.82 0.89 -16.98
N ILE A 57 7.31 -0.26 -16.49
CA ILE A 57 6.24 -0.25 -15.49
C ILE A 57 6.73 0.29 -14.14
N GLN A 58 7.95 -0.04 -13.71
CA GLN A 58 8.53 0.50 -12.47
C GLN A 58 8.67 2.02 -12.52
N GLN A 59 9.20 2.56 -13.63
CA GLN A 59 9.33 4.01 -13.82
C GLN A 59 7.97 4.69 -13.89
N SER A 60 7.00 4.09 -14.59
CA SER A 60 5.64 4.62 -14.69
C SER A 60 4.95 4.65 -13.33
N VAL A 61 5.04 3.56 -12.56
CA VAL A 61 4.50 3.48 -11.20
C VAL A 61 5.16 4.51 -10.29
N ALA A 62 6.49 4.60 -10.29
CA ALA A 62 7.23 5.56 -9.47
C ALA A 62 6.81 7.01 -9.77
N ARG A 63 6.67 7.35 -11.05
CA ARG A 63 6.16 8.67 -11.47
C ARG A 63 4.77 8.93 -10.92
N GLN A 64 3.84 7.98 -11.05
CA GLN A 64 2.47 8.15 -10.56
C GLN A 64 2.41 8.25 -9.02
N LEU A 65 3.28 7.54 -8.30
CA LEU A 65 3.38 7.66 -6.85
C LEU A 65 3.87 9.05 -6.43
N ASN A 66 4.86 9.61 -7.13
CA ASN A 66 5.37 10.96 -6.85
C ASN A 66 4.36 12.09 -7.15
N GLU A 67 3.33 11.82 -7.96
CA GLU A 67 2.25 12.76 -8.24
C GLU A 67 1.22 12.82 -7.10
N ILE A 68 1.20 11.83 -6.18
CA ILE A 68 0.30 11.83 -5.03
C ILE A 68 0.89 12.71 -3.94
N LYS A 69 0.22 13.82 -3.64
CA LYS A 69 0.68 14.74 -2.58
C LYS A 69 0.45 14.15 -1.19
N ALA A 70 1.33 14.46 -0.25
CA ALA A 70 1.29 13.92 1.11
C ALA A 70 -0.04 14.21 1.83
N GLU A 71 -0.65 15.37 1.59
CA GLU A 71 -1.92 15.76 2.21
C GLU A 71 -3.08 14.86 1.79
N GLN A 72 -2.97 14.23 0.61
CA GLN A 72 -3.98 13.29 0.11
C GLN A 72 -3.98 11.98 0.89
N PHE A 73 -2.91 11.64 1.63
CA PHE A 73 -2.86 10.47 2.49
C PHE A 73 -3.48 10.73 3.88
N SER A 74 -3.60 11.98 4.32
CA SER A 74 -4.20 12.33 5.61
C SER A 74 -5.73 12.31 5.58
N ASN A 75 -6.31 12.79 4.49
CA ASN A 75 -7.77 12.86 4.31
C ASN A 75 -8.52 11.50 4.39
N PRO A 76 -8.03 10.39 3.79
CA PRO A 76 -8.76 9.13 3.79
C PRO A 76 -8.95 8.48 5.18
N PHE A 77 -8.09 8.75 6.16
CA PHE A 77 -8.23 8.19 7.51
C PHE A 77 -9.34 8.86 8.33
N LEU A 78 -9.65 10.12 8.04
CA LEU A 78 -10.68 10.89 8.75
C LEU A 78 -12.10 10.59 8.24
N THR A 79 -12.24 10.11 7.00
CA THR A 79 -13.55 9.80 6.39
C THR A 79 -14.14 8.46 6.86
N ILE A 80 -13.34 7.58 7.47
CA ILE A 80 -13.76 6.24 7.93
C ILE A 80 -13.96 6.21 9.46
N MET A 81 -13.87 7.36 10.15
CA MET A 81 -14.22 7.52 11.57
C MET A 81 -15.47 8.37 11.76
#